data_AF-A0A3D2SNF9-F1
#
_entry.id   AF-A0A3D2SNF9-F1
#
_cell.length_a   1.000
_cell.length_b   1.000
_cell.length_c   1.000
_cell.angle_alpha   90.00
_cell.angle_beta   90.00
_cell.angle_gamma   90.00
#
_symmetry.space_group_name_H-M   'P 1'
#
loop_
_entity.id
_entity.type
_entity.pdbx_description
1 polymer ?
#
loop_
_entity_poly.entity_id
_entity_poly.type
_entity_poly.pdbx_seq_one_letter_code
_entity_poly.pdbx_strand_id
1 'polypeptide(L)'
;MTAQADAKTRIPLNPKFEYGFLALEGHAWVNGHELNQDNLVVLEPGVEHIEIDIPKGHRVLLIGGEPFETPILLWWNLVGRTTEGLREAREQWVNHDARFGEIPDYDGPRLEAPTFPDQMRASK
;
A
#
# COMPACT_ATOMS: atom_id res chain seq x y z
N MET A 1 -3.86 14.28 -5.60
CA MET A 1 -4.70 15.28 -6.30
C MET A 1 -5.42 16.11 -5.25
N THR A 2 -5.37 17.44 -5.36
CA THR A 2 -6.03 18.35 -4.41
C THR A 2 -6.89 19.33 -5.20
N ALA A 3 -8.15 19.51 -4.81
CA ALA A 3 -9.08 20.38 -5.51
C ALA A 3 -9.02 21.82 -4.97
N GLN A 4 -8.73 22.80 -5.85
CA GLN A 4 -8.72 24.24 -5.50
C GLN A 4 -10.12 24.87 -5.53
N ALA A 5 -11.06 24.20 -6.20
CA ALA A 5 -12.50 24.47 -6.26
C ALA A 5 -13.20 23.12 -6.44
N ASP A 6 -14.52 23.06 -6.29
CA ASP A 6 -15.28 21.84 -6.59
C ASP A 6 -14.98 21.40 -8.02
N ALA A 7 -14.50 20.17 -8.18
CA ALA A 7 -13.95 19.71 -9.44
C ALA A 7 -14.50 18.33 -9.78
N LYS A 8 -15.28 18.29 -10.86
CA LYS A 8 -15.70 17.06 -11.52
C LYS A 8 -15.01 16.94 -12.86
N THR A 9 -14.18 15.93 -13.04
CA THR A 9 -13.37 15.78 -14.25
C THR A 9 -13.08 14.32 -14.57
N ARG A 10 -12.61 14.06 -15.79
CA ARG A 10 -12.05 12.78 -16.19
C ARG A 10 -10.54 12.86 -16.25
N ILE A 11 -9.87 11.90 -15.61
CA ILE A 11 -8.41 11.77 -15.68
C ILE A 11 -8.04 10.57 -16.56
N PRO A 12 -6.98 10.67 -17.36
CA PRO A 12 -6.46 9.54 -18.12
C PRO A 12 -5.73 8.57 -17.19
N LEU A 13 -5.83 7.28 -17.51
CA LEU A 13 -5.15 6.17 -16.84
C LEU A 13 -4.43 5.31 -17.88
N ASN A 14 -3.36 4.63 -17.46
CA ASN A 14 -2.75 3.57 -18.27
C ASN A 14 -3.58 2.28 -18.12
N PRO A 15 -4.17 1.72 -19.20
CA PRO A 15 -5.00 0.53 -19.12
C PRO A 15 -4.24 -0.75 -18.74
N LYS A 16 -2.91 -0.74 -18.72
CA LYS A 16 -2.10 -1.88 -18.24
C LYS A 16 -1.95 -1.92 -16.72
N PHE A 17 -2.37 -0.88 -16.02
CA PHE A 17 -2.13 -0.75 -14.58
C PHE A 17 -3.40 -1.07 -13.79
N GLU A 18 -3.21 -1.62 -12.60
CA GLU A 18 -4.20 -1.58 -11.53
C GLU A 18 -4.03 -0.27 -10.72
N TYR A 19 -5.11 0.22 -10.12
CA TYR A 19 -5.10 1.46 -9.35
C TYR A 19 -5.84 1.33 -8.02
N GLY A 20 -5.41 2.13 -7.03
CA GLY A 20 -6.11 2.39 -5.79
C GLY A 20 -6.29 3.88 -5.55
N PHE A 21 -7.48 4.28 -5.11
CA PHE A 21 -7.82 5.63 -4.70
C PHE A 21 -8.10 5.66 -3.20
N LEU A 22 -7.49 6.61 -2.48
CA LEU A 22 -7.66 6.81 -1.04
C LEU A 22 -7.93 8.29 -0.74
N ALA A 23 -8.90 8.58 0.12
CA ALA A 23 -9.11 9.95 0.61
C ALA A 23 -8.05 10.28 1.67
N LEU A 24 -7.24 11.30 1.42
CA LEU A 24 -6.28 11.83 2.39
C LEU A 24 -6.94 12.91 3.26
N GLU A 25 -7.77 13.76 2.65
CA GLU A 25 -8.48 14.85 3.31
C GLU A 25 -9.91 14.91 2.75
N GLY A 26 -10.91 14.84 3.63
CA GLY A 26 -12.32 14.89 3.25
C GLY A 26 -12.81 13.61 2.56
N HIS A 27 -13.63 13.79 1.52
CA HIS A 27 -14.22 12.73 0.70
C HIS A 27 -14.21 13.10 -0.79
N ALA A 28 -14.48 12.13 -1.65
CA ALA A 28 -14.58 12.29 -3.11
C ALA A 28 -15.52 11.24 -3.71
N TRP A 29 -15.75 11.28 -5.01
CA TRP A 29 -16.39 10.20 -5.75
C TRP A 29 -15.50 9.75 -6.90
N VAL A 30 -15.35 8.43 -7.05
CA VAL A 30 -14.59 7.79 -8.13
C VAL A 30 -15.56 6.94 -8.93
N ASN A 31 -15.86 7.34 -10.15
CA ASN A 31 -16.90 6.73 -11.00
C ASN A 31 -18.25 6.57 -10.29
N GLY A 32 -18.64 7.55 -9.46
CA GLY A 32 -19.87 7.55 -8.66
C GLY A 32 -19.78 6.79 -7.34
N HIS A 33 -18.71 6.05 -7.06
CA HIS A 33 -18.48 5.41 -5.77
C HIS A 33 -17.90 6.41 -4.77
N GLU A 34 -18.53 6.55 -3.61
CA GLU A 34 -18.02 7.42 -2.54
C GLU A 34 -16.68 6.90 -2.01
N LEU A 35 -15.72 7.80 -1.91
CA LEU A 35 -14.41 7.60 -1.33
C LEU A 35 -14.30 8.47 -0.07
N ASN A 36 -14.08 7.84 1.08
CA ASN A 36 -13.93 8.50 2.37
C ASN A 36 -12.72 7.94 3.14
N GLN A 37 -12.54 8.32 4.40
CA GLN A 37 -11.37 7.93 5.20
C GLN A 37 -11.35 6.46 5.61
N ASP A 38 -12.48 5.76 5.48
CA ASP A 38 -12.66 4.39 5.96
C ASP A 38 -12.68 3.36 4.81
N ASN A 39 -12.46 3.79 3.57
CA ASN A 39 -12.50 2.91 2.41
C ASN A 39 -11.39 3.18 1.38
N LEU A 40 -11.23 2.20 0.48
CA LEU A 40 -10.33 2.23 -0.65
C LEU A 40 -11.14 1.83 -1.89
N VAL A 41 -11.05 2.61 -2.97
CA VAL A 41 -11.60 2.22 -4.27
C VAL A 41 -10.47 1.66 -5.12
N VAL A 42 -10.63 0.42 -5.60
CA VAL A 42 -9.65 -0.27 -6.44
C VAL A 42 -10.17 -0.44 -7.87
N LEU A 43 -9.26 -0.39 -8.83
CA LEU A 43 -9.54 -0.64 -10.24
C LEU A 43 -8.59 -1.71 -10.77
N GLU A 44 -9.17 -2.69 -11.45
CA GLU A 44 -8.44 -3.65 -12.26
C GLU A 44 -7.89 -3.00 -13.55
N PRO A 45 -6.90 -3.64 -14.21
CA PRO A 45 -6.44 -3.21 -15.53
C PRO A 45 -7.58 -3.16 -16.57
N GLY A 46 -7.42 -2.27 -17.54
CA GLY A 46 -8.32 -2.10 -18.68
C GLY A 46 -9.03 -0.74 -18.75
N VAL A 47 -8.89 0.10 -17.72
CA VAL A 47 -9.52 1.43 -17.66
C VAL A 47 -8.58 2.48 -18.24
N GLU A 48 -9.03 3.20 -19.29
CA GLU A 48 -8.26 4.29 -19.91
C GLU A 48 -8.57 5.67 -19.31
N HIS A 49 -9.77 5.84 -18.79
CA HIS A 49 -10.22 7.11 -18.21
C HIS A 49 -11.17 6.83 -17.05
N ILE A 50 -11.10 7.67 -16.01
CA ILE A 50 -12.04 7.60 -14.90
C ILE A 50 -12.55 8.98 -14.51
N GLU A 51 -13.84 9.05 -14.19
CA GLU A 51 -14.45 10.25 -13.62
C GLU A 51 -14.14 10.34 -12.13
N ILE A 52 -13.71 11.53 -11.70
CA ILE A 52 -13.50 11.88 -10.30
C ILE A 52 -14.27 13.16 -9.97
N ASP A 53 -14.87 13.19 -8.80
CA ASP A 53 -15.49 14.38 -8.21
C ASP A 53 -14.83 14.66 -6.86
N ILE A 54 -14.19 15.81 -6.73
CA ILE A 54 -13.45 16.20 -5.53
C ILE A 54 -13.93 17.60 -5.11
N PRO A 55 -14.59 17.74 -3.94
CA PRO A 55 -14.95 19.03 -3.38
C PRO A 55 -13.73 19.92 -3.09
N LYS A 56 -13.92 21.23 -3.09
CA LYS A 56 -12.87 22.21 -2.79
C LYS A 56 -12.17 21.89 -1.46
N GLY A 57 -10.84 21.91 -1.49
CA GLY A 57 -10.00 21.68 -0.31
C GLY A 57 -9.81 20.21 0.05
N HIS A 58 -10.48 19.27 -0.65
CA HIS A 58 -10.31 17.84 -0.41
C HIS A 58 -9.13 17.29 -1.22
N ARG A 59 -8.61 16.14 -0.77
CA ARG A 59 -7.40 15.53 -1.32
C ARG A 59 -7.52 14.02 -1.45
N VAL A 60 -7.21 13.53 -2.64
CA VAL A 60 -7.22 12.11 -3.00
C VAL A 60 -5.82 11.66 -3.40
N LEU A 61 -5.37 10.53 -2.87
CA LEU A 61 -4.21 9.79 -3.35
C LEU A 61 -4.65 8.83 -4.45
N LEU A 62 -3.90 8.80 -5.56
CA LEU A 62 -4.00 7.78 -6.59
C LEU A 62 -2.66 7.06 -6.65
N ILE A 63 -2.68 5.75 -6.46
CA ILE A 63 -1.52 4.85 -6.62
C ILE A 63 -1.86 3.80 -7.67
N GLY A 64 -0.88 3.36 -8.43
CA GLY A 64 -1.07 2.31 -9.43
C GLY A 64 0.22 1.87 -10.08
N GLY A 65 0.16 0.73 -10.77
CA GLY A 65 1.31 0.07 -11.37
C GLY A 65 0.90 -1.15 -12.19
N GLU A 66 1.85 -1.73 -12.91
CA GLU A 66 1.62 -3.03 -13.57
C GLU A 66 1.35 -4.11 -12.50
N PRO A 67 0.36 -4.99 -12.71
CA PRO A 67 0.08 -6.08 -11.77
C PRO A 67 1.34 -6.90 -11.47
N PHE A 68 1.64 -7.09 -10.19
CA PHE A 68 2.85 -7.80 -9.80
C PHE A 68 2.67 -9.32 -10.00
N GLU A 69 3.31 -9.89 -11.02
CA GLU A 69 3.08 -11.30 -11.41
C GLU A 69 3.63 -12.33 -10.41
N THR A 70 4.77 -12.03 -9.78
CA THR A 70 5.46 -13.00 -8.92
C THR A 70 4.83 -13.03 -7.52
N PRO A 71 4.41 -14.20 -7.00
CA PRO A 71 3.90 -14.30 -5.65
C PRO A 71 4.94 -13.86 -4.62
N ILE A 72 4.50 -13.10 -3.61
CA ILE A 72 5.33 -12.68 -2.48
C ILE A 72 4.73 -13.19 -1.17
N LEU A 73 5.60 -13.35 -0.18
CA LEU A 73 5.19 -13.49 1.22
C LEU A 73 5.46 -12.16 1.92
N LEU A 74 4.41 -11.59 2.51
CA LEU A 74 4.51 -10.40 3.35
C LEU A 74 4.18 -10.81 4.79
N TRP A 75 5.14 -10.66 5.69
CA TRP A 75 4.95 -10.87 7.12
C TRP A 75 5.67 -9.78 7.89
N TRP A 76 4.93 -9.08 8.75
CA TRP A 76 5.47 -7.94 9.49
C TRP A 76 6.17 -6.95 8.54
N ASN A 77 7.38 -6.52 8.86
CA ASN A 77 8.19 -5.59 8.08
C ASN A 77 9.03 -6.29 6.98
N LEU A 78 8.71 -7.55 6.65
CA LEU A 78 9.50 -8.36 5.73
C LEU A 78 8.67 -8.76 4.50
N VAL A 79 9.25 -8.55 3.32
CA VAL A 79 8.77 -9.10 2.05
C VAL A 79 9.81 -10.09 1.53
N GLY A 80 9.38 -11.32 1.31
CA GLY A 80 10.24 -12.43 0.89
C GLY A 80 9.57 -13.34 -0.14
N ARG A 81 10.30 -14.37 -0.58
CA ARG A 81 9.80 -15.37 -1.55
C ARG A 81 9.56 -16.75 -0.93
N THR A 82 10.15 -17.03 0.23
CA THR A 82 10.04 -18.31 0.93
C THR A 82 9.84 -18.09 2.42
N THR A 83 9.14 -19.03 3.06
CA THR A 83 8.90 -18.99 4.52
C THR A 83 10.20 -19.11 5.29
N GLU A 84 11.15 -19.93 4.80
CA GLU A 84 12.47 -20.13 5.37
C GLU A 84 13.28 -18.82 5.37
N GLY A 85 13.25 -18.07 4.27
CA GLY A 85 13.93 -16.79 4.17
C GLY A 85 13.36 -15.73 5.12
N LEU A 86 12.04 -15.77 5.38
CA LEU A 86 11.41 -14.91 6.38
C LEU A 86 11.76 -15.35 7.81
N ARG A 87 11.85 -16.65 8.07
CA ARG A 87 12.26 -17.19 9.38
C ARG A 87 13.70 -16.83 9.69
N GLU A 88 14.60 -16.97 8.72
CA GLU A 88 16.00 -16.54 8.83
C GLU A 88 16.10 -15.03 9.10
N ALA A 89 15.37 -14.21 8.34
CA ALA A 89 15.35 -12.76 8.55
C ALA A 89 14.80 -12.37 9.93
N ARG A 90 13.80 -13.10 10.45
CA ARG A 90 13.31 -12.91 11.82
C ARG A 90 14.38 -13.26 12.85
N GLU A 91 15.07 -14.38 12.70
CA GLU A 91 16.13 -14.80 13.62
C GLU A 91 17.29 -13.80 13.62
N GLN A 92 17.68 -13.32 12.44
CA GLN A 92 18.68 -12.26 12.28
C GLN A 92 18.24 -10.96 12.95
N TRP A 93 16.96 -10.58 12.85
CA TRP A 93 16.43 -9.43 13.58
C TRP A 93 16.56 -9.66 15.08
N VAL A 94 16.04 -10.77 15.62
CA VAL A 94 16.07 -11.08 17.06
C VAL A 94 17.49 -11.12 17.62
N ASN A 95 18.45 -11.64 16.86
CA ASN A 95 19.84 -11.81 17.30
C ASN A 95 20.76 -10.60 17.04
N HIS A 96 20.21 -9.45 16.64
CA HIS A 96 20.99 -8.24 16.35
C HIS A 96 22.06 -8.47 15.27
N ASP A 97 21.69 -9.22 14.23
CA ASP A 97 22.59 -9.53 13.13
C ASP A 97 22.99 -8.26 12.36
N ALA A 98 24.25 -8.21 11.91
CA ALA A 98 24.81 -7.07 11.18
C ALA A 98 24.03 -6.72 9.90
N ARG A 99 23.25 -7.65 9.33
CA ARG A 99 22.31 -7.40 8.23
C ARG A 99 21.39 -6.21 8.49
N PHE A 100 20.92 -6.03 9.72
CA PHE A 100 19.99 -4.96 10.10
C PHE A 100 20.68 -3.74 10.72
N GLY A 101 21.96 -3.88 11.08
CA GLY A 101 22.72 -2.84 11.75
C GLY A 101 22.13 -2.45 13.11
N GLU A 102 22.57 -1.29 13.61
CA GLU A 102 22.12 -0.70 14.87
C GLU A 102 21.83 0.79 14.69
N ILE A 103 20.95 1.33 15.53
CA ILE A 103 20.64 2.77 15.59
C ILE A 103 20.99 3.25 17.00
N PRO A 104 22.27 3.56 17.28
CA PRO A 104 22.77 3.77 18.64
C PRO A 104 22.20 5.01 19.34
N ASP A 105 21.79 6.01 18.57
CA ASP A 105 21.25 7.27 19.08
C ASP A 105 19.75 7.21 19.42
N TYR A 106 19.10 6.05 19.23
CA TYR A 106 17.67 5.89 19.53
C TYR A 106 17.46 5.61 21.03
N ASP A 107 16.80 6.54 21.71
CA ASP A 107 16.42 6.41 23.12
C ASP A 107 15.04 5.73 23.24
N GLY A 108 15.04 4.41 23.16
CA GLY A 108 13.83 3.59 23.31
C GLY A 108 14.09 2.11 23.08
N PRO A 109 13.11 1.24 23.43
CA PRO A 109 13.24 -0.18 23.19
C PRO A 109 13.20 -0.47 21.68
N ARG A 110 14.06 -1.40 21.24
CA ARG A 110 14.00 -1.96 19.90
C ARG A 110 12.70 -2.76 19.74
N LEU A 111 12.02 -2.60 18.60
CA LEU A 111 10.78 -3.33 18.34
C LEU A 111 11.02 -4.84 18.25
N GLU A 112 10.15 -5.60 18.91
CA GLU A 112 10.19 -7.06 18.89
C GLU A 112 9.43 -7.62 17.69
N ALA A 113 10.01 -8.62 17.03
CA ALA A 113 9.31 -9.32 15.96
C ALA A 113 8.23 -10.25 16.56
N PRO A 114 7.01 -10.26 16.01
CA PRO A 114 5.92 -11.10 16.53
C PRO A 114 6.23 -12.60 16.38
N THR A 115 5.37 -13.43 16.96
CA THR A 115 5.41 -14.89 16.75
C THR A 115 5.26 -15.20 15.26
N PHE A 116 6.15 -16.03 14.74
CA PHE A 116 6.09 -16.44 13.35
C PHE A 116 5.02 -17.54 13.18
N PRO A 117 4.08 -17.39 12.23
CA PRO A 117 3.01 -18.38 12.04
C PRO A 117 3.56 -19.68 11.45
N ASP A 118 2.90 -20.80 11.73
CA ASP A 118 3.30 -22.11 11.19
C ASP A 118 3.10 -22.22 9.67
N GLN A 119 2.10 -21.50 9.13
CA GLN A 119 1.77 -21.50 7.71
C GLN A 119 1.42 -20.08 7.24
N MET A 120 1.82 -19.76 6.01
CA MET A 120 1.49 -18.51 5.33
C MET A 120 1.04 -18.79 3.90
N ARG A 121 0.10 -17.97 3.41
CA ARG A 121 -0.28 -17.93 2.00
C ARG A 121 0.47 -16.80 1.30
N ALA A 122 0.87 -17.06 0.07
CA ALA A 122 1.44 -16.02 -0.79
C ALA A 122 0.35 -15.05 -1.26
N SER A 123 0.77 -13.92 -1.85
CA SER A 123 -0.11 -12.87 -2.36
C SER A 123 -1.05 -13.31 -3.48
N LYS A 124 -0.78 -14.46 -4.12
CA LYS A 124 -1.58 -15.09 -5.17
C LYS A 124 -1.67 -16.59 -4.91
#